data_AF-A0A926H429-F1
#
_entry.id   AF-A0A926H429-F1
#
_cell.length_a   1.000
_cell.length_b   1.000
_cell.length_c   1.000
_cell.angle_alpha   90.00
_cell.angle_beta   90.00
_cell.angle_gamma   90.00
#
_symmetry.space_group_name_H-M   'P 1'
#
loop_
_entity.id
_entity.type
_entity.pdbx_description
1 polymer ?
#
loop_
_entity_poly.entity_id
_entity_poly.type
_entity_poly.pdbx_seq_one_letter_code
_entity_poly.pdbx_strand_id
1 'polypeptide(L)'
;MKRTVILLLLLTITYLAIDTIWPRTSNLRDFKPADVARLDTEMWQSYYDRKQAKLIWQLVSLFRAQYRASWVDATRMAYQAGRAAFVFKNGKTPADYERVIPYLETYFTLFERQSREPFDVRRAARTELTWWVVHRKRNPPALEKALADEMAVIYHQPARDFAGYAAYRTEAMMLRDSAAKTPAGVTAANWQTINELLTLSWQSAYRAVNQQKSPVS
;
A
#
# COMPACT_ATOMS: atom_id res chain seq x y z
N MET A 1 -6.68 -16.02 -37.93
CA MET A 1 -7.29 -15.64 -36.64
C MET A 1 -7.17 -16.70 -35.55
N LYS A 2 -7.79 -17.89 -35.66
CA LYS A 2 -7.78 -18.89 -34.57
C LYS A 2 -6.37 -19.34 -34.12
N ARG A 3 -5.44 -19.58 -35.06
CA ARG A 3 -4.05 -19.98 -34.75
C ARG A 3 -3.24 -18.89 -34.02
N THR A 4 -3.41 -17.63 -34.43
CA THR A 4 -2.76 -16.46 -33.80
C THR A 4 -3.26 -16.24 -32.38
N VAL A 5 -4.56 -16.40 -32.15
CA VAL A 5 -5.16 -16.30 -30.80
C VAL A 5 -4.64 -17.41 -29.89
N ILE A 6 -4.55 -18.65 -30.39
CA ILE A 6 -3.99 -19.79 -29.63
C ILE A 6 -2.51 -19.55 -29.28
N LEU A 7 -1.72 -19.03 -30.21
CA LEU A 7 -0.31 -18.71 -29.96
C LEU A 7 -0.14 -17.60 -28.91
N LEU A 8 -0.95 -16.54 -28.98
CA LEU A 8 -0.94 -15.47 -27.98
C LEU A 8 -1.38 -15.95 -26.59
N LEU A 9 -2.38 -16.85 -26.53
CA LEU A 9 -2.81 -17.48 -25.29
C LEU A 9 -1.70 -18.36 -24.70
N LEU A 10 -1.04 -19.18 -25.52
CA LEU A 10 0.08 -20.00 -25.08
C LEU A 10 1.24 -19.15 -24.58
N LEU A 11 1.62 -18.09 -25.30
CA LEU A 11 2.66 -17.15 -24.85
C LEU A 11 2.29 -16.44 -23.55
N THR A 12 1.02 -16.06 -23.39
CA THR A 12 0.53 -15.45 -22.14
C THR A 12 0.55 -16.46 -20.99
N ILE A 13 0.09 -17.70 -21.21
CA ILE A 13 0.11 -18.77 -20.21
C ILE A 13 1.55 -19.12 -19.83
N THR A 14 2.46 -19.26 -20.79
CA THR A 14 3.88 -19.50 -20.55
C THR A 14 4.53 -18.32 -19.82
N TYR A 15 4.22 -17.08 -20.20
CA TYR A 15 4.69 -15.89 -19.48
C TYR A 15 4.20 -15.88 -18.02
N LEU A 16 2.90 -16.12 -17.79
CA LEU A 16 2.31 -16.19 -16.44
C LEU A 16 2.89 -17.38 -15.64
N ALA A 17 3.20 -18.50 -16.29
CA ALA A 17 3.86 -19.65 -15.65
C ALA A 17 5.31 -19.32 -15.28
N ILE A 18 6.08 -18.67 -16.15
CA ILE A 18 7.44 -18.22 -15.84
C ILE A 18 7.42 -17.15 -14.74
N ASP A 19 6.48 -16.21 -14.79
CA ASP A 19 6.28 -15.14 -13.80
C ASP A 19 5.93 -15.70 -12.41
N THR A 20 5.25 -16.85 -12.35
CA THR A 20 4.92 -17.53 -11.07
C THR A 20 6.03 -18.47 -10.57
N ILE A 21 6.75 -19.14 -11.48
CA ILE A 21 7.77 -20.13 -11.13
C ILE A 21 9.11 -19.48 -10.79
N TRP A 22 9.41 -18.29 -11.33
CA TRP A 22 10.68 -17.61 -11.06
C TRP A 22 10.55 -16.69 -9.83
N PRO A 23 11.04 -17.08 -8.64
CA PRO A 23 10.97 -16.23 -7.46
C PRO A 23 11.74 -14.95 -7.71
N ARG A 24 11.03 -13.81 -7.67
CA ARG A 24 11.63 -12.48 -7.74
C ARG A 24 11.70 -11.92 -6.33
N THR A 25 12.82 -12.12 -5.66
CA THR A 25 13.10 -11.37 -4.43
C THR A 25 13.75 -10.05 -4.79
N SER A 26 13.26 -8.98 -4.18
CA SER A 26 13.72 -7.62 -4.38
C SER A 26 14.12 -6.99 -3.05
N ASN A 27 14.98 -5.98 -3.12
CA ASN A 27 15.19 -5.10 -2.00
C ASN A 27 14.01 -4.14 -1.91
N LEU A 28 13.23 -4.21 -0.82
CA LEU A 28 12.06 -3.36 -0.63
C LEU A 28 12.41 -1.88 -0.56
N ARG A 29 13.67 -1.54 -0.30
CA ARG A 29 14.17 -0.17 -0.22
C ARG A 29 14.41 0.45 -1.60
N ASP A 30 14.47 -0.36 -2.66
CA ASP A 30 14.76 0.05 -4.03
C ASP A 30 13.48 0.48 -4.79
N PHE A 31 12.70 1.39 -4.23
CA PHE A 31 11.53 1.97 -4.89
C PHE A 31 11.78 3.41 -5.33
N LYS A 32 11.03 3.88 -6.33
CA LYS A 32 11.05 5.27 -6.77
C LYS A 32 9.96 6.06 -6.04
N PRO A 33 10.28 6.95 -5.09
CA PRO A 33 9.27 7.58 -4.25
C PRO A 33 8.23 8.39 -5.04
N ALA A 34 8.64 9.03 -6.14
CA ALA A 34 7.72 9.78 -7.02
C ALA A 34 6.71 8.86 -7.73
N ASP A 35 7.16 7.70 -8.23
CA ASP A 35 6.29 6.75 -8.92
C ASP A 35 5.27 6.13 -7.94
N VAL A 36 5.74 5.76 -6.74
CA VAL A 36 4.89 5.22 -5.67
C VAL A 36 3.87 6.25 -5.22
N ALA A 37 4.28 7.50 -4.98
CA ALA A 37 3.37 8.57 -4.56
C ALA A 37 2.28 8.87 -5.60
N ARG A 38 2.65 8.93 -6.87
CA ARG A 38 1.69 9.13 -7.97
C ARG A 38 0.67 7.99 -8.00
N LEU A 39 1.14 6.74 -7.99
CA LEU A 39 0.27 5.55 -8.04
C LEU A 39 -0.62 5.41 -6.80
N ASP A 40 -0.10 5.74 -5.61
CA ASP A 40 -0.86 5.74 -4.36
C ASP A 40 -1.99 6.79 -4.41
N THR A 41 -1.67 8.02 -4.85
CA THR A 41 -2.68 9.09 -5.03
C THR A 41 -3.76 8.69 -6.04
N GLU A 42 -3.33 8.21 -7.20
CA GLU A 42 -4.17 7.74 -8.28
C GLU A 42 -5.12 6.60 -7.83
N MET A 43 -4.60 5.68 -7.01
CA MET A 43 -5.36 4.60 -6.41
C MET A 43 -6.42 5.14 -5.43
N TRP A 44 -6.06 6.09 -4.56
CA TRP A 44 -7.00 6.69 -3.60
C TRP A 44 -8.15 7.37 -4.34
N GLN A 45 -7.82 8.14 -5.38
CA GLN A 45 -8.81 8.81 -6.20
C GLN A 45 -9.78 7.80 -6.84
N SER A 46 -9.28 6.74 -7.47
CA SER A 46 -10.13 5.71 -8.07
C SER A 46 -10.96 4.94 -7.05
N TYR A 47 -10.43 4.71 -5.84
CA TYR A 47 -11.17 4.05 -4.75
C TYR A 47 -12.39 4.87 -4.34
N TYR A 48 -12.23 6.18 -4.17
CA TYR A 48 -13.32 7.06 -3.75
C TYR A 48 -14.27 7.42 -4.90
N ASP A 49 -13.77 7.52 -6.13
CA ASP A 49 -14.57 7.66 -7.36
C ASP A 49 -15.30 6.36 -7.76
N ARG A 50 -15.08 5.25 -7.04
CA ARG A 50 -15.63 3.91 -7.31
C ARG A 50 -15.28 3.35 -8.70
N LYS A 51 -14.11 3.73 -9.23
CA LYS A 51 -13.59 3.27 -10.53
C LYS A 51 -12.87 1.92 -10.40
N GLN A 52 -13.64 0.84 -10.20
CA GLN A 52 -13.11 -0.48 -9.80
C GLN A 52 -12.04 -1.07 -10.73
N ALA A 53 -12.25 -1.06 -12.06
CA ALA A 53 -11.27 -1.60 -13.01
C ALA A 53 -9.95 -0.80 -12.98
N LYS A 54 -10.05 0.53 -12.91
CA LYS A 54 -8.90 1.43 -12.80
C LYS A 54 -8.17 1.24 -11.46
N LEU A 55 -8.92 1.10 -10.36
CA LEU A 55 -8.39 0.82 -9.03
C LEU A 55 -7.56 -0.47 -8.99
N ILE A 56 -8.08 -1.57 -9.56
CA ILE A 56 -7.36 -2.84 -9.60
C ILE A 56 -6.04 -2.67 -10.36
N TRP A 57 -6.08 -2.03 -11.53
CA TRP A 57 -4.87 -1.78 -12.31
C TRP A 57 -3.85 -0.90 -11.57
N GLN A 58 -4.31 0.14 -10.85
CA GLN A 58 -3.46 1.02 -10.05
C GLN A 58 -2.87 0.31 -8.84
N LEU A 59 -3.64 -0.54 -8.13
CA LEU A 59 -3.14 -1.37 -7.03
C LEU A 59 -2.03 -2.33 -7.51
N VAL A 60 -2.27 -3.03 -8.61
CA VAL A 60 -1.28 -3.93 -9.20
C VAL A 60 -0.03 -3.16 -9.63
N SER A 61 -0.21 -1.99 -10.25
CA SER A 61 0.91 -1.14 -10.65
C SER A 61 1.69 -0.60 -9.46
N LEU A 62 1.00 -0.22 -8.37
CA LEU A 62 1.59 0.25 -7.13
C LEU A 62 2.48 -0.82 -6.50
N PHE A 63 1.96 -2.05 -6.32
CA PHE A 63 2.76 -3.15 -5.75
C PHE A 63 3.97 -3.51 -6.61
N ARG A 64 3.85 -3.36 -7.94
CA ARG A 64 4.99 -3.55 -8.85
C ARG A 64 6.01 -2.42 -8.74
N ALA A 65 5.57 -1.18 -8.61
CA ALA A 65 6.46 -0.02 -8.47
C ALA A 65 7.18 -0.01 -7.12
N GLN A 66 6.47 -0.41 -6.06
CA GLN A 66 6.97 -0.39 -4.70
C GLN A 66 7.80 -1.63 -4.36
N TYR A 67 7.35 -2.83 -4.77
CA TYR A 67 7.92 -4.11 -4.33
C TYR A 67 8.50 -4.94 -5.47
N ARG A 68 8.50 -4.42 -6.70
CA ARG A 68 8.97 -5.12 -7.91
C ARG A 68 8.33 -6.49 -8.12
N ALA A 69 7.12 -6.68 -7.57
CA ALA A 69 6.39 -7.92 -7.59
C ALA A 69 6.10 -8.40 -9.03
N SER A 70 5.97 -9.71 -9.18
CA SER A 70 5.44 -10.33 -10.41
C SER A 70 4.01 -9.81 -10.69
N TRP A 71 3.53 -9.90 -11.93
CA TRP A 71 2.15 -9.50 -12.24
C TRP A 71 1.14 -10.36 -11.51
N VAL A 72 1.46 -11.66 -11.39
CA VAL A 72 0.60 -12.61 -10.69
C VAL A 72 0.55 -12.32 -9.21
N ASP A 73 1.68 -12.14 -8.54
CA ASP A 73 1.70 -11.86 -7.10
C ASP A 73 1.09 -10.49 -6.79
N ALA A 74 1.35 -9.47 -7.61
CA ALA A 74 0.71 -8.16 -7.47
C ALA A 74 -0.83 -8.25 -7.59
N THR A 75 -1.34 -9.09 -8.49
CA THR A 75 -2.79 -9.33 -8.63
C THR A 75 -3.35 -10.06 -7.41
N ARG A 76 -2.65 -11.07 -6.90
CA ARG A 76 -3.05 -11.80 -5.68
C ARG A 76 -3.04 -10.88 -4.45
N MET A 77 -2.02 -10.04 -4.33
CA MET A 77 -1.94 -9.01 -3.28
C MET A 77 -3.12 -8.04 -3.38
N ALA A 78 -3.43 -7.52 -4.57
CA ALA A 78 -4.56 -6.61 -4.79
C ALA A 78 -5.91 -7.26 -4.44
N TYR A 79 -6.09 -8.54 -4.78
CA TYR A 79 -7.29 -9.29 -4.42
C TYR A 79 -7.45 -9.42 -2.89
N GLN A 80 -6.38 -9.78 -2.18
CA GLN A 80 -6.43 -9.93 -0.71
C GLN A 80 -6.63 -8.58 0.00
N ALA A 81 -5.92 -7.53 -0.43
CA ALA A 81 -6.10 -6.18 0.08
C ALA A 81 -7.54 -5.67 -0.15
N GLY A 82 -8.12 -5.92 -1.33
CA GLY A 82 -9.51 -5.59 -1.63
C GLY A 82 -10.51 -6.32 -0.74
N ARG A 83 -10.30 -7.62 -0.48
CA ARG A 83 -11.13 -8.39 0.46
C ARG A 83 -11.04 -7.87 1.88
N ALA A 84 -9.82 -7.62 2.36
CA ALA A 84 -9.57 -7.05 3.68
C ALA A 84 -10.32 -5.72 3.85
N ALA A 85 -10.21 -4.81 2.87
CA ALA A 85 -10.90 -3.53 2.88
C ALA A 85 -12.43 -3.66 2.87
N PHE A 86 -12.98 -4.60 2.10
CA PHE A 86 -14.44 -4.84 2.07
C PHE A 86 -14.96 -5.37 3.41
N VAL A 87 -14.25 -6.33 4.01
CA VAL A 87 -14.60 -6.88 5.33
C VAL A 87 -14.52 -5.78 6.40
N PHE A 88 -13.45 -4.98 6.39
CA PHE A 88 -13.30 -3.87 7.33
C PHE A 88 -14.37 -2.79 7.16
N LYS A 89 -14.75 -2.47 5.92
CA LYS A 89 -15.81 -1.50 5.60
C LYS A 89 -17.16 -1.92 6.17
N ASN A 90 -17.49 -3.22 6.13
CA ASN A 90 -18.76 -3.73 6.61
C ASN A 90 -18.77 -4.01 8.12
N GLY A 91 -17.60 -4.19 8.73
CA GLY A 91 -17.48 -4.38 10.18
C GLY A 91 -17.85 -3.13 10.98
N LYS A 92 -18.49 -3.33 12.13
CA LYS A 92 -18.92 -2.23 13.02
C LYS A 92 -18.32 -2.35 14.43
N THR A 93 -17.96 -3.55 14.85
CA THR A 93 -17.43 -3.84 16.18
C THR A 93 -15.94 -4.21 16.10
N PRO A 94 -15.19 -4.11 17.22
CA PRO A 94 -13.82 -4.62 17.28
C PRO A 94 -13.70 -6.09 16.84
N ALA A 95 -14.66 -6.93 17.22
CA ALA A 95 -14.70 -8.33 16.81
C ALA A 95 -14.89 -8.51 15.29
N ASP A 96 -15.62 -7.61 14.62
CA ASP A 96 -15.74 -7.63 13.16
C ASP A 96 -14.42 -7.26 12.47
N TYR A 97 -13.64 -6.36 13.07
CA TYR A 97 -12.35 -5.91 12.53
C TYR A 97 -11.32 -7.04 12.53
N GLU A 98 -11.36 -7.92 13.53
CA GLU A 98 -10.49 -9.11 13.59
C GLU A 98 -10.68 -10.05 12.39
N ARG A 99 -11.87 -10.07 11.76
CA ARG A 99 -12.12 -10.87 10.54
C ARG A 99 -11.29 -10.44 9.35
N VAL A 100 -10.65 -9.26 9.42
CA VAL A 100 -9.76 -8.72 8.40
C VAL A 100 -8.39 -9.41 8.43
N ILE A 101 -7.95 -9.85 9.61
CA ILE A 101 -6.58 -10.34 9.84
C ILE A 101 -6.16 -11.46 8.88
N PRO A 102 -6.96 -12.53 8.63
CA PRO A 102 -6.52 -13.59 7.72
C PRO A 102 -6.21 -13.11 6.29
N TYR A 103 -6.95 -12.09 5.82
CA TYR A 103 -6.72 -11.48 4.51
C TYR A 103 -5.44 -10.65 4.48
N LEU A 104 -5.20 -9.87 5.54
CA LEU A 104 -3.97 -9.10 5.70
C LEU A 104 -2.75 -9.99 5.86
N GLU A 105 -2.83 -11.07 6.65
CA GLU A 105 -1.75 -12.04 6.78
C GLU A 105 -1.43 -12.71 5.43
N THR A 106 -2.45 -13.05 4.63
CA THR A 106 -2.22 -13.58 3.28
C THR A 106 -1.56 -12.54 2.37
N TYR A 107 -2.01 -11.29 2.41
CA TYR A 107 -1.42 -10.18 1.67
C TYR A 107 0.05 -9.97 2.07
N PHE A 108 0.35 -9.85 3.36
CA PHE A 108 1.70 -9.64 3.87
C PHE A 108 2.60 -10.86 3.68
N THR A 109 2.07 -12.09 3.66
CA THR A 109 2.84 -13.29 3.28
C THR A 109 3.26 -13.23 1.82
N LEU A 110 2.35 -12.84 0.92
CA LEU A 110 2.68 -12.68 -0.49
C LEU A 110 3.73 -11.59 -0.70
N PHE A 111 3.63 -10.50 0.07
CA PHE A 111 4.56 -9.39 0.05
C PHE A 111 5.94 -9.79 0.61
N GLU A 112 6.01 -10.41 1.78
CA GLU A 112 7.24 -10.86 2.42
C GLU A 112 8.03 -11.82 1.51
N ARG A 113 7.35 -12.73 0.80
CA ARG A 113 7.98 -13.63 -0.19
C ARG A 113 8.69 -12.91 -1.35
N GLN A 114 8.34 -11.65 -1.62
CA GLN A 114 9.03 -10.82 -2.62
C GLN A 114 10.20 -10.03 -2.02
N SER A 115 10.40 -10.07 -0.71
CA SER A 115 11.48 -9.38 0.00
C SER A 115 12.73 -10.25 0.07
N ARG A 116 13.90 -9.62 0.01
CA ARG A 116 15.17 -10.25 0.42
C ARG A 116 15.37 -10.26 1.93
N GLU A 117 14.70 -9.37 2.64
CA GLU A 117 14.74 -9.24 4.11
C GLU A 117 13.36 -9.62 4.67
N PRO A 118 13.24 -10.76 5.36
CA PRO A 118 11.96 -11.23 5.88
C PRO A 118 11.49 -10.35 7.05
N PHE A 119 10.20 -9.99 7.07
CA PHE A 119 9.58 -9.24 8.16
C PHE A 119 8.45 -10.03 8.84
N ASP A 120 8.05 -9.60 10.04
CA ASP A 120 6.98 -10.26 10.78
C ASP A 120 5.61 -9.95 10.16
N VAL A 121 5.14 -10.90 9.34
CA VAL A 121 3.84 -10.86 8.65
C VAL A 121 2.68 -10.63 9.61
N ARG A 122 2.67 -11.29 10.77
CA ARG A 122 1.57 -11.17 11.73
C ARG A 122 1.57 -9.79 12.35
N ARG A 123 2.75 -9.29 12.72
CA ARG A 123 2.90 -7.94 13.26
C ARG A 123 2.51 -6.88 12.22
N ALA A 124 2.89 -7.05 10.96
CA ALA A 124 2.54 -6.13 9.86
C ALA A 124 1.02 -6.09 9.64
N ALA A 125 0.35 -7.25 9.59
CA ALA A 125 -1.10 -7.34 9.49
C ALA A 125 -1.83 -6.66 10.66
N ARG A 126 -1.28 -6.79 11.87
CA ARG A 126 -1.82 -6.17 13.09
C ARG A 126 -1.62 -4.65 13.09
N THR A 127 -0.47 -4.14 12.66
CA THR A 127 -0.21 -2.70 12.55
C THR A 127 -1.06 -2.05 11.45
N GLU A 128 -1.26 -2.74 10.33
CA GLU A 128 -2.16 -2.31 9.25
C GLU A 128 -3.60 -2.12 9.77
N LEU A 129 -4.15 -3.15 10.42
CA LEU A 129 -5.48 -3.05 11.03
C LEU A 129 -5.56 -1.96 12.10
N THR A 130 -4.48 -1.78 12.86
CA THR A 130 -4.40 -0.74 13.91
C THR A 130 -4.61 0.64 13.31
N TRP A 131 -3.85 1.01 12.27
CA TRP A 131 -4.02 2.34 11.68
C TRP A 131 -5.37 2.48 10.98
N TRP A 132 -5.95 1.42 10.40
CA TRP A 132 -7.32 1.46 9.85
C TRP A 132 -8.36 1.84 10.92
N VAL A 133 -8.27 1.21 12.09
CA VAL A 133 -9.17 1.48 13.23
C VAL A 133 -8.97 2.88 13.78
N VAL A 134 -7.71 3.31 13.93
CA VAL A 134 -7.38 4.65 14.44
C VAL A 134 -7.82 5.74 13.46
N HIS A 135 -7.62 5.53 12.16
CA HIS A 135 -8.09 6.44 11.12
C HIS A 135 -9.63 6.58 11.15
N ARG A 136 -10.36 5.47 11.28
CA ARG A 136 -11.82 5.48 11.44
C ARG A 136 -12.28 6.27 12.67
N LYS A 137 -11.51 6.24 13.75
CA LYS A 137 -11.75 7.04 14.97
C LYS A 137 -11.35 8.51 14.84
N ARG A 138 -10.72 8.91 13.72
CA ARG A 138 -10.27 10.29 13.44
C ARG A 138 -9.39 10.87 14.56
N ASN A 139 -8.37 10.12 14.96
CA ASN A 139 -7.36 10.56 15.92
C ASN A 139 -6.00 10.73 15.22
N PRO A 140 -5.65 11.95 14.76
CA PRO A 140 -4.44 12.17 13.96
C PRO A 140 -3.14 11.81 14.70
N PRO A 141 -2.88 12.21 15.96
CA PRO A 141 -1.65 11.81 16.65
C PRO A 141 -1.49 10.30 16.79
N ALA A 142 -2.57 9.58 17.08
CA ALA A 142 -2.51 8.12 17.12
C ALA A 142 -2.33 7.50 15.74
N LEU A 143 -2.84 8.14 14.68
CA LEU A 143 -2.73 7.67 13.30
C LEU A 143 -1.28 7.80 12.82
N GLU A 144 -0.62 8.91 13.10
CA GLU A 144 0.81 9.10 12.79
C GLU A 144 1.65 8.01 13.44
N LYS A 145 1.43 7.74 14.74
CA LYS A 145 2.12 6.67 15.43
C LYS A 145 1.88 5.30 14.76
N ALA A 146 0.63 4.98 14.45
CA ALA A 146 0.28 3.68 13.87
C ALA A 146 0.89 3.47 12.46
N LEU A 147 0.92 4.52 11.64
CA LEU A 147 1.54 4.50 10.30
C LEU A 147 3.07 4.34 10.40
N ALA A 148 3.71 5.03 11.34
CA ALA A 148 5.15 4.89 11.57
C ALA A 148 5.52 3.49 12.10
N ASP A 149 4.70 2.93 12.99
CA ASP A 149 4.88 1.59 13.53
C ASP A 149 4.77 0.52 12.44
N GLU A 150 3.85 0.65 11.48
CA GLU A 150 3.72 -0.28 10.35
C GLU A 150 4.99 -0.28 9.48
N MET A 151 5.48 0.90 9.10
CA MET A 151 6.71 1.03 8.32
C MET A 151 7.93 0.47 9.06
N ALA A 152 8.00 0.66 10.37
CA ALA A 152 9.04 0.09 11.21
C ALA A 152 9.09 -1.44 11.16
N VAL A 153 7.93 -2.08 11.10
CA VAL A 153 7.83 -3.54 10.96
C VAL A 153 8.35 -3.98 9.59
N ILE A 154 7.90 -3.34 8.51
CA ILE A 154 8.19 -3.76 7.14
C ILE A 154 9.66 -3.52 6.77
N TYR A 155 10.25 -2.40 7.21
CA TYR A 155 11.60 -1.99 6.78
C TYR A 155 12.69 -2.19 7.83
N HIS A 156 12.37 -2.75 8.99
CA HIS A 156 13.31 -3.00 10.09
C HIS A 156 14.06 -1.74 10.56
N GLN A 157 13.38 -0.59 10.56
CA GLN A 157 13.93 0.68 11.06
C GLN A 157 13.12 1.17 12.27
N PRO A 158 13.71 1.97 13.17
CA PRO A 158 12.97 2.60 14.26
C PRO A 158 11.77 3.42 13.76
N ALA A 159 10.60 3.29 14.39
CA ALA A 159 9.39 4.03 14.02
C ALA A 159 9.60 5.56 13.96
N ARG A 160 10.46 6.10 14.84
CA ARG A 160 10.85 7.53 14.84
C ARG A 160 11.45 8.01 13.51
N ASP A 161 12.04 7.11 12.73
CA ASP A 161 12.64 7.45 11.43
C ASP A 161 11.57 7.65 10.35
N PHE A 162 10.35 7.13 10.57
CA PHE A 162 9.19 7.30 9.70
C PHE A 162 8.25 8.43 10.13
N ALA A 163 8.63 9.28 11.09
CA ALA A 163 7.79 10.37 11.58
C ALA A 163 7.32 11.30 10.44
N GLY A 164 8.22 11.67 9.52
CA GLY A 164 7.83 12.51 8.37
C GLY A 164 6.92 11.78 7.38
N TYR A 165 7.14 10.48 7.14
CA TYR A 165 6.23 9.69 6.30
C TYR A 165 4.81 9.71 6.89
N ALA A 166 4.71 9.44 8.18
CA ALA A 166 3.45 9.33 8.90
C ALA A 166 2.69 10.66 9.01
N ALA A 167 3.41 11.76 9.28
CA ALA A 167 2.82 13.10 9.37
C ALA A 167 2.16 13.51 8.05
N TYR A 168 2.90 13.49 6.93
CA TYR A 168 2.37 13.88 5.63
C TYR A 168 1.22 12.97 5.16
N ARG A 169 1.30 11.66 5.42
CA ARG A 169 0.23 10.73 5.08
C ARG A 169 -1.02 10.97 5.91
N THR A 170 -0.87 11.27 7.20
CA THR A 170 -1.98 11.64 8.09
C THR A 170 -2.66 12.91 7.60
N GLU A 171 -1.87 13.94 7.27
CA GLU A 171 -2.39 15.20 6.73
C GLU A 171 -3.19 14.97 5.43
N ALA A 172 -2.66 14.15 4.51
CA ALA A 172 -3.35 13.79 3.28
C ALA A 172 -4.70 13.09 3.54
N MET A 173 -4.74 12.15 4.49
CA MET A 173 -5.98 11.47 4.90
C MET A 173 -6.99 12.45 5.50
N MET A 174 -6.54 13.36 6.37
CA MET A 174 -7.41 14.34 7.03
C MET A 174 -7.95 15.39 6.07
N LEU A 175 -7.13 15.85 5.11
CA LEU A 175 -7.57 16.75 4.04
C LEU A 175 -8.67 16.10 3.22
N ARG A 176 -8.47 14.86 2.77
CA ARG A 176 -9.46 14.09 2.01
C ARG A 176 -10.76 13.93 2.79
N ASP A 177 -10.67 13.53 4.06
CA ASP A 177 -11.82 13.28 4.93
C ASP A 177 -12.62 14.55 5.24
N SER A 178 -11.94 15.69 5.35
CA SER A 178 -12.57 16.98 5.60
C SER A 178 -13.22 17.51 4.33
N ALA A 179 -12.52 17.47 3.19
CA ALA A 179 -13.04 17.89 1.89
C ALA A 179 -14.29 17.09 1.48
N ALA A 180 -14.31 15.78 1.75
CA ALA A 180 -15.46 14.91 1.46
C ALA A 180 -16.75 15.29 2.21
N LYS A 181 -16.67 16.09 3.29
CA LYS A 181 -17.84 16.59 4.03
C LYS A 181 -18.36 17.92 3.51
N THR A 182 -17.61 18.59 2.64
CA THR A 182 -18.02 19.86 2.05
C THR A 182 -19.00 19.60 0.89
N PRO A 183 -19.90 20.56 0.56
CA PRO A 183 -20.79 20.42 -0.59
C PRO A 183 -20.08 20.21 -1.93
N ALA A 184 -18.87 20.76 -2.06
CA ALA A 184 -18.04 20.60 -3.26
C ALA A 184 -17.41 19.20 -3.39
N GLY A 185 -17.41 18.41 -2.29
CA GLY A 185 -16.69 17.15 -2.22
C GLY A 185 -15.17 17.32 -2.35
N VAL A 186 -14.48 16.26 -2.75
CA VAL A 186 -13.02 16.30 -2.98
C VAL A 186 -12.75 16.80 -4.39
N THR A 187 -12.24 18.02 -4.50
CA THR A 187 -11.98 18.70 -5.79
C THR A 187 -10.65 18.27 -6.42
N ALA A 188 -10.43 18.65 -7.68
CA ALA A 188 -9.14 18.45 -8.36
C ALA A 188 -7.98 19.16 -7.61
N ALA A 189 -8.21 20.36 -7.07
CA ALA A 189 -7.23 21.07 -6.27
C ALA A 189 -6.89 20.30 -4.97
N ASN A 190 -7.89 19.69 -4.32
CA ASN A 190 -7.61 18.84 -3.16
C ASN A 190 -6.78 17.62 -3.55
N TRP A 191 -7.06 16.99 -4.69
CA TRP A 191 -6.26 15.86 -5.18
C TRP A 191 -4.83 16.25 -5.52
N GLN A 192 -4.60 17.47 -6.03
CA GLN A 192 -3.25 18.00 -6.23
C GLN A 192 -2.50 18.14 -4.91
N THR A 193 -3.11 18.74 -3.88
CA THR A 193 -2.48 18.86 -2.56
C THR A 193 -2.24 17.49 -1.92
N ILE A 194 -3.17 16.54 -2.05
CA ILE A 194 -2.98 15.15 -1.58
C ILE A 194 -1.78 14.51 -2.29
N ASN A 195 -1.61 14.71 -3.60
CA ASN A 195 -0.47 14.21 -4.35
C ASN A 195 0.87 14.78 -3.83
N GLU A 196 0.91 16.08 -3.54
CA GLU A 196 2.08 16.76 -2.98
C GLU A 196 2.44 16.18 -1.59
N LEU A 197 1.45 16.01 -0.71
CA LEU A 197 1.62 15.40 0.61
C LEU A 197 2.11 13.95 0.51
N LEU A 198 1.51 13.13 -0.34
CA LEU A 198 1.94 11.74 -0.55
C LEU A 198 3.35 11.67 -1.18
N THR A 199 3.72 12.63 -2.03
CA THR A 199 5.08 12.74 -2.56
C THR A 199 6.09 12.99 -1.44
N LEU A 200 5.81 13.94 -0.55
CA LEU A 200 6.68 14.22 0.60
C LEU A 200 6.72 13.04 1.57
N SER A 201 5.59 12.35 1.77
CA SER A 201 5.49 11.15 2.59
C SER A 201 6.43 10.04 2.08
N TRP A 202 6.32 9.66 0.80
CA TRP A 202 7.14 8.61 0.21
C TRP A 202 8.62 8.99 0.07
N GLN A 203 8.93 10.26 -0.19
CA GLN A 203 10.32 10.74 -0.14
C GLN A 203 10.92 10.63 1.26
N SER A 204 10.14 10.93 2.30
CA SER A 204 10.57 10.78 3.69
C SER A 204 10.84 9.32 4.05
N ALA A 205 9.92 8.41 3.67
CA ALA A 205 10.14 6.97 3.83
C ALA A 205 11.39 6.48 3.07
N TYR A 206 11.59 6.92 1.84
CA TYR A 206 12.75 6.55 1.04
C TYR A 206 14.06 6.97 1.72
N ARG A 207 14.13 8.19 2.28
CA ARG A 207 15.29 8.65 3.06
C ARG A 207 15.49 7.79 4.30
N ALA A 208 14.42 7.50 5.05
CA ALA A 208 14.50 6.70 6.27
C ALA A 208 15.09 5.30 6.04
N VAL A 209 14.83 4.69 4.89
CA VAL A 209 15.31 3.33 4.59
C VAL A 209 16.63 3.27 3.83
N ASN A 210 17.03 4.34 3.13
CA ASN A 210 18.24 4.35 2.29
C ASN A 210 19.37 5.24 2.81
N GLN A 211 19.09 6.23 3.65
CA GLN A 211 20.14 7.09 4.22
C GLN A 211 20.53 6.54 5.59
N GLN A 212 21.70 5.89 5.68
CA GLN A 212 22.28 5.52 6.96
C GLN A 212 22.42 6.78 7.82
N LYS A 213 21.77 6.79 8.99
CA LYS A 213 22.18 7.71 10.06
C LYS A 213 23.60 7.31 10.43
N SER A 214 24.55 8.22 10.22
CA SER A 214 25.90 8.07 10.76
C SER A 214 25.78 7.71 12.25
N PRO A 215 26.55 6.75 12.77
CA PRO A 215 26.56 6.51 14.20
C PRO A 215 26.94 7.83 14.87
N VAL A 216 26.09 8.32 15.76
CA VAL A 216 26.45 9.39 16.67
C VAL A 216 27.62 8.85 17.49
N SER A 217 28.80 9.39 17.24
CA SER A 217 30.05 9.16 17.99
C SER A 217 29.90 9.58 19.44
#